data_AF-A0A971EJV6-F1
#
_entry.id   AF-A0A971EJV6-F1
#
_cell.length_a   1.000
_cell.length_b   1.000
_cell.length_c   1.000
_cell.angle_alpha   90.00
_cell.angle_beta   90.00
_cell.angle_gamma   90.00
#
_symmetry.space_group_name_H-M   'P 1'
#
loop_
_entity.id
_entity.type
_entity.pdbx_description
1 polymer ?
#
loop_
_entity_poly.entity_id
_entity_poly.type
_entity_poly.pdbx_seq_one_letter_code
_entity_poly.pdbx_strand_id
1 'polypeptide(L)'
;MHIAGPGINLGLERIERLLQGWGNPHKRLKAVHVTGTNGKGSTSLIIATVLQKAGYKVGSFTSPHLHSYRERITINGEPIPGEVLLAYLRRIKVIAEAMERGGLERPTEFEVLTAVAFRYFADQGVEVGILE
;
A
#
# COMPACT_ATOMS: atom_id res chain seq x y z
N MET A 1 29.55 -15.48 0.05
CA MET A 1 29.17 -14.08 0.38
C MET A 1 28.78 -13.42 -0.93
N HIS A 2 27.50 -13.47 -1.30
CA HIS A 2 27.02 -12.84 -2.52
C HIS A 2 26.75 -11.37 -2.19
N ILE A 3 27.59 -10.47 -2.69
CA ILE A 3 27.40 -9.03 -2.58
C ILE A 3 26.44 -8.66 -3.71
N ALA A 4 25.15 -8.53 -3.40
CA ALA A 4 24.20 -7.94 -4.34
C ALA A 4 24.49 -6.44 -4.42
N GLY A 5 24.84 -5.96 -5.61
CA GLY A 5 25.01 -4.53 -5.89
C GLY A 5 23.67 -3.77 -5.88
N PRO A 6 23.68 -2.43 -5.94
CA PRO A 6 22.46 -1.64 -6.03
C PRO A 6 21.74 -1.95 -7.36
N GLY A 7 20.56 -2.56 -7.28
CA GLY A 7 19.76 -2.99 -8.44
C GLY A 7 18.31 -3.27 -8.05
N ILE A 8 17.41 -3.31 -9.04
CA ILE A 8 16.00 -3.68 -8.84
C ILE A 8 15.94 -5.18 -8.57
N ASN A 9 15.74 -5.57 -7.32
CA ASN A 9 15.48 -6.95 -6.96
C ASN A 9 14.00 -7.28 -7.18
N LEU A 10 13.70 -7.84 -8.35
CA LEU A 10 12.35 -8.27 -8.74
C LEU A 10 11.88 -9.45 -7.88
N GLY A 11 10.64 -9.37 -7.39
CA GLY A 11 10.03 -10.45 -6.62
C GLY A 11 8.95 -9.92 -5.68
N LEU A 12 8.04 -10.80 -5.27
CA LEU A 12 6.96 -10.47 -4.34
C LEU A 12 7.24 -10.93 -2.91
N GLU A 13 8.34 -11.65 -2.66
CA GLU A 13 8.61 -12.26 -1.35
C GLU A 13 8.62 -11.22 -0.22
N ARG A 14 9.27 -10.07 -0.40
CA ARG A 14 9.35 -9.04 0.64
C ARG A 14 7.97 -8.50 1.01
N ILE A 15 7.14 -8.17 0.02
CA ILE A 15 5.78 -7.67 0.27
C ILE A 15 4.86 -8.76 0.83
N GLU A 16 4.97 -10.00 0.36
CA GLU A 16 4.22 -11.14 0.89
C GLU A 16 4.52 -11.37 2.38
N ARG A 17 5.79 -11.28 2.78
CA ARG A 17 6.20 -11.41 4.19
C ARG A 17 5.68 -10.27 5.06
N LEU A 18 5.73 -9.03 4.58
CA LEU A 18 5.13 -7.89 5.27
C LEU A 18 3.63 -8.10 5.50
N LEU A 19 2.91 -8.51 4.45
CA LEU A 19 1.47 -8.75 4.52
C LEU A 19 1.13 -9.95 5.40
N GLN A 20 1.93 -11.02 5.37
CA GLN A 20 1.79 -12.17 6.25
C GLN A 20 1.93 -11.77 7.72
N GLY A 21 2.89 -10.92 8.06
CA GLY A 21 3.08 -10.38 9.42
C GLY A 21 1.87 -9.60 9.96
N TRP A 22 0.93 -9.22 9.08
CA TRP A 22 -0.32 -8.57 9.42
C TRP A 22 -1.58 -9.40 9.18
N GLY A 23 -1.42 -10.71 8.97
CA GLY A 23 -2.53 -11.63 8.77
C GLY A 23 -3.18 -11.50 7.39
N ASN A 24 -2.40 -11.11 6.38
CA ASN A 24 -2.82 -10.99 4.97
C ASN A 24 -4.03 -10.07 4.75
N PRO A 25 -3.95 -8.77 5.15
CA PRO A 25 -5.09 -7.86 5.06
C PRO A 25 -5.60 -7.67 3.62
N HIS A 26 -4.71 -7.74 2.62
CA HIS A 26 -5.03 -7.67 1.20
C HIS A 26 -6.06 -8.71 0.73
N LYS A 27 -6.15 -9.89 1.39
CA LYS A 27 -7.11 -10.94 1.02
C LYS A 27 -8.57 -10.63 1.37
N ARG A 28 -8.81 -9.60 2.20
CA ARG A 28 -10.15 -9.18 2.61
C ARG A 28 -10.70 -8.03 1.76
N LEU A 29 -9.87 -7.46 0.90
CA LEU A 29 -10.19 -6.27 0.12
C LEU A 29 -10.71 -6.67 -1.27
N LYS A 30 -11.89 -6.21 -1.66
CA LYS A 30 -12.27 -6.19 -3.08
C LYS A 30 -11.45 -5.09 -3.75
N ALA A 31 -10.76 -5.40 -4.84
CA ALA A 31 -9.83 -4.45 -5.44
C ALA A 31 -10.10 -4.26 -6.94
N VAL A 32 -9.90 -3.02 -7.39
CA VAL A 32 -9.70 -2.67 -8.79
C VAL A 32 -8.22 -2.33 -8.94
N HIS A 33 -7.51 -3.09 -9.75
CA HIS A 33 -6.09 -2.89 -10.03
C HIS A 33 -5.94 -2.16 -11.37
N VAL A 34 -5.33 -0.98 -11.36
CA VAL A 34 -5.18 -0.10 -12.51
C VAL A 34 -3.71 -0.06 -12.92
N THR A 35 -3.41 -0.55 -14.12
CA THR A 35 -2.05 -0.55 -14.69
C THR A 35 -2.03 0.09 -16.07
N GLY A 36 -0.84 0.37 -16.60
CA GLY A 36 -0.64 1.00 -17.91
C GLY A 36 0.42 2.10 -17.90
N THR A 37 0.85 2.53 -19.08
CA THR A 37 1.90 3.55 -19.21
C THR A 37 1.38 4.95 -18.87
N ASN A 38 0.19 5.30 -19.38
CA ASN A 38 -0.42 6.62 -19.24
C ASN A 38 -1.88 6.51 -18.75
N GLY A 39 -2.37 7.56 -18.09
CA GLY A 39 -3.78 7.69 -17.71
C GLY A 39 -4.20 6.95 -16.44
N LYS A 40 -3.34 6.10 -15.84
CA LYS A 40 -3.64 5.34 -14.61
C LYS A 40 -4.22 6.21 -13.49
N GLY A 41 -3.53 7.26 -13.07
CA GLY A 41 -4.01 8.16 -12.02
C GLY A 41 -5.38 8.77 -12.32
N SER A 42 -5.61 9.23 -13.56
CA SER A 42 -6.91 9.77 -13.98
C SER A 42 -8.01 8.70 -13.94
N THR A 43 -7.72 7.49 -14.45
CA THR A 43 -8.65 6.37 -14.42
C THR A 43 -8.97 5.94 -12.99
N SER A 44 -7.96 5.81 -12.13
CA SER A 44 -8.10 5.51 -10.70
C SER A 44 -8.98 6.53 -9.98
N LEU A 45 -8.78 7.83 -10.24
CA LEU A 45 -9.58 8.90 -9.67
C LEU A 45 -11.04 8.84 -10.12
N ILE A 46 -11.28 8.60 -11.41
CA ILE A 46 -12.63 8.48 -11.97
C ILE A 46 -13.36 7.30 -11.34
N ILE A 47 -12.73 6.12 -11.28
CA ILE A 47 -13.32 4.92 -10.69
C ILE A 47 -13.63 5.16 -9.21
N ALA A 48 -12.68 5.72 -8.45
CA ALA A 48 -12.88 6.02 -7.04
C ALA A 48 -14.05 6.99 -6.83
N THR A 49 -14.14 8.05 -7.64
CA THR A 49 -15.21 9.05 -7.55
C THR A 49 -16.58 8.43 -7.84
N VAL A 50 -16.70 7.61 -8.89
CA VAL A 50 -17.96 6.95 -9.24
C VAL A 50 -18.42 6.02 -8.12
N LEU A 51 -17.52 5.20 -7.57
CA LEU A 51 -17.85 4.27 -6.49
C LEU A 51 -18.21 5.00 -5.19
N GLN A 52 -17.50 6.07 -4.85
CA GLN A 52 -17.85 6.92 -3.70
C GLN A 52 -19.25 7.52 -3.87
N LYS A 53 -19.58 8.05 -5.07
CA LYS A 53 -20.92 8.58 -5.37
C LYS A 53 -22.01 7.51 -5.35
N ALA A 54 -21.66 6.25 -5.61
CA ALA A 54 -22.55 5.11 -5.46
C ALA A 54 -22.72 4.63 -3.99
N GLY A 55 -22.04 5.27 -3.03
CA GLY A 55 -22.21 5.02 -1.59
C GLY A 55 -21.20 4.05 -0.98
N TYR A 56 -20.20 3.59 -1.74
CA TYR A 56 -19.15 2.70 -1.21
C TYR A 56 -18.09 3.47 -0.42
N LYS A 57 -17.57 2.86 0.64
CA LYS A 57 -16.32 3.31 1.28
C LYS A 57 -15.13 2.86 0.43
N VAL A 58 -14.48 3.80 -0.24
CA VAL A 58 -13.41 3.53 -1.21
C VAL A 58 -12.06 3.92 -0.64
N GLY A 59 -11.09 3.01 -0.69
CA GLY A 59 -9.68 3.30 -0.42
C GLY A 59 -8.92 3.42 -1.74
N SER A 60 -7.98 4.35 -1.86
CA SER A 60 -7.13 4.48 -3.05
C SER A 60 -5.66 4.49 -2.67
N PHE A 61 -4.88 3.65 -3.37
CA PHE A 61 -3.42 3.64 -3.32
C PHE A 61 -2.87 4.10 -4.67
N THR A 62 -2.19 5.24 -4.71
CA THR A 62 -1.67 5.85 -5.94
C THR A 62 -0.23 6.32 -5.81
N SER A 63 0.48 6.43 -6.93
CA SER A 63 1.86 6.94 -6.96
C SER A 63 2.18 7.65 -8.29
N PRO A 64 3.11 8.63 -8.30
CA PRO A 64 3.76 9.26 -7.13
C PRO A 64 2.79 10.19 -6.36
N HIS A 65 3.27 10.76 -5.25
CA HIS A 65 2.58 11.87 -4.57
C HIS A 65 3.09 13.21 -5.12
N LEU A 66 2.36 14.30 -4.88
CA LEU A 66 2.77 15.65 -5.27
C LEU A 66 3.43 16.41 -4.10
N HIS A 67 2.82 16.41 -2.92
CA HIS A 67 3.35 17.16 -1.77
C HIS A 67 3.61 16.29 -0.53
N SER A 68 2.80 15.25 -0.32
CA SER A 68 2.88 14.41 0.86
C SER A 68 2.69 12.94 0.55
N TYR A 69 3.48 12.07 1.19
CA TYR A 69 3.25 10.62 1.19
C TYR A 69 1.82 10.20 1.57
N ARG A 70 1.14 11.04 2.36
CA ARG A 70 -0.26 10.81 2.76
C ARG A 70 -1.21 10.77 1.55
N GLU A 71 -0.91 11.51 0.49
CA GLU A 71 -1.72 11.54 -0.74
C GLU A 71 -1.74 10.17 -1.44
N ARG A 72 -0.73 9.33 -1.19
CA ARG A 72 -0.68 7.98 -1.76
C ARG A 72 -1.70 7.04 -1.14
N ILE A 73 -2.25 7.35 0.03
CA ILE A 73 -3.17 6.46 0.75
C ILE A 73 -4.37 7.30 1.19
N THR A 74 -5.47 7.21 0.45
CA THR A 74 -6.70 7.96 0.75
C THR A 74 -7.88 7.04 1.04
N ILE A 75 -8.83 7.52 1.83
CA ILE A 75 -10.16 6.91 1.98
C ILE A 75 -11.19 7.98 1.68
N ASN A 76 -12.10 7.71 0.73
CA ASN A 76 -13.08 8.66 0.23
C ASN A 76 -12.46 10.00 -0.19
N GLY A 77 -11.27 9.95 -0.81
CA GLY A 77 -10.52 11.13 -1.23
C GLY A 77 -9.69 11.81 -0.14
N GLU A 78 -9.90 11.47 1.13
CA GLU A 78 -9.18 12.08 2.25
C GLU A 78 -7.86 11.34 2.55
N PRO A 79 -6.70 12.04 2.55
CA PRO A 79 -5.41 11.45 2.90
C PRO A 79 -5.37 10.88 4.31
N ILE A 80 -4.72 9.72 4.47
CA ILE A 80 -4.44 9.12 5.78
C ILE A 80 -3.88 10.17 6.76
N PRO A 81 -4.40 10.29 8.00
CA PRO A 81 -3.84 11.22 8.98
C PRO A 81 -2.37 10.92 9.29
N GLY A 82 -1.56 11.95 9.54
CA GLY A 82 -0.10 11.80 9.65
C GLY A 82 0.32 10.93 10.84
N GLU A 83 -0.33 11.11 11.97
CA GLU A 83 -0.16 10.33 13.19
C GLU A 83 -0.58 8.86 13.00
N VAL A 84 -1.62 8.62 12.21
CA VAL A 84 -2.11 7.27 11.87
C VAL A 84 -1.09 6.58 10.96
N LEU A 85 -0.62 7.26 9.91
CA LEU A 85 0.44 6.76 9.04
C LEU A 85 1.70 6.41 9.84
N LEU A 86 2.14 7.31 10.74
CA LEU A 86 3.31 7.08 11.59
C LEU A 86 3.14 5.85 12.50
N ALA A 87 1.93 5.63 13.05
CA ALA A 87 1.64 4.45 13.85
C ALA A 87 1.77 3.15 13.03
N TYR A 88 1.27 3.12 11.79
CA TYR A 88 1.45 1.96 10.90
C TYR A 88 2.92 1.74 10.53
N LEU A 89 3.66 2.81 10.22
CA LEU A 89 5.09 2.73 9.90
C LEU A 89 5.91 2.19 11.07
N ARG A 90 5.61 2.58 12.30
CA ARG A 90 6.27 2.03 13.50
C ARG A 90 6.00 0.54 13.67
N ARG A 91 4.75 0.10 13.44
CA ARG A 91 4.36 -1.31 13.57
C ARG A 91 4.98 -2.19 12.48
N ILE A 92 5.01 -1.71 11.23
CA ILE A 92 5.57 -2.48 10.12
C ILE A 92 7.09 -2.56 10.19
N LYS A 93 7.75 -1.55 10.77
CA LYS A 93 9.19 -1.56 11.03
C LYS A 93 9.61 -2.78 11.86
N VAL A 94 8.83 -3.14 12.89
CA VAL A 94 9.12 -4.33 13.72
C VAL A 94 9.10 -5.62 12.88
N ILE A 95 8.18 -5.72 11.92
CA ILE A 95 8.08 -6.87 11.01
C ILE A 95 9.27 -6.88 10.05
N ALA A 96 9.61 -5.73 9.46
CA ALA A 96 10.74 -5.60 8.55
C ALA A 96 12.08 -5.95 9.22
N GLU A 97 12.28 -5.51 10.46
CA GLU A 97 13.48 -5.86 11.25
C GLU A 97 13.53 -7.36 11.59
N ALA A 98 12.37 -8.00 11.82
CA ALA A 98 12.31 -9.44 12.03
C ALA A 98 12.65 -10.22 10.75
N MET A 99 12.20 -9.75 9.58
CA MET A 99 12.56 -10.31 8.28
C MET A 99 14.06 -10.21 8.03
N GLU A 100 14.66 -9.04 8.33
CA GLU A 100 16.11 -8.82 8.18
C GLU A 100 16.93 -9.76 9.08
N ARG A 101 16.54 -9.93 10.34
CA ARG A 101 17.17 -10.92 11.24
C ARG A 101 17.01 -12.36 10.75
N GLY A 102 15.96 -12.64 9.99
CA GLY A 102 15.71 -13.93 9.33
C GLY A 102 16.45 -14.13 8.02
N GLY A 103 17.29 -13.17 7.59
CA GLY A 103 18.10 -13.26 6.38
C GLY A 103 17.40 -12.76 5.10
N LEU A 104 16.22 -12.16 5.20
CA LEU A 104 15.57 -11.50 4.06
C LEU A 104 16.11 -10.07 3.88
N GLU A 105 16.15 -9.63 2.63
CA GLU A 105 16.45 -8.22 2.32
C GLU A 105 15.39 -7.27 2.89
N ARG A 106 15.83 -6.04 3.19
CA ARG A 106 14.94 -4.96 3.63
C ARG A 106 13.91 -4.65 2.54
N PRO A 107 12.62 -4.53 2.89
CA PRO A 107 11.60 -4.07 1.96
C PRO A 107 11.88 -2.65 1.46
N THR A 108 11.51 -2.40 0.21
CA THR A 108 11.54 -1.07 -0.40
C THR A 108 10.47 -0.16 0.21
N GLU A 109 10.62 1.15 0.03
CA GLU A 109 9.60 2.13 0.45
C GLU A 109 8.23 1.83 -0.17
N PHE A 110 8.20 1.47 -1.46
CA PHE A 110 6.96 1.13 -2.15
C PHE A 110 6.29 -0.09 -1.54
N GLU A 111 7.04 -1.16 -1.23
CA GLU A 111 6.52 -2.35 -0.57
C GLU A 111 5.97 -2.03 0.84
N VAL A 112 6.69 -1.19 1.61
CA VAL A 112 6.21 -0.74 2.92
C VAL A 112 4.90 0.04 2.80
N LEU A 113 4.83 1.04 1.93
CA LEU A 113 3.62 1.85 1.75
C LEU A 113 2.45 1.03 1.21
N THR A 114 2.71 0.08 0.32
CA THR A 114 1.70 -0.85 -0.20
C THR A 114 1.11 -1.70 0.92
N ALA A 115 1.95 -2.29 1.77
CA ALA A 115 1.48 -3.07 2.91
C ALA A 115 0.67 -2.19 3.88
N VAL A 116 1.14 -0.97 4.17
CA VAL A 116 0.44 0.00 5.02
C VAL A 116 -0.95 0.33 4.46
N ALA A 117 -1.05 0.58 3.15
CA ALA A 117 -2.32 0.86 2.48
C ALA A 117 -3.30 -0.31 2.67
N PHE A 118 -2.87 -1.55 2.37
CA PHE A 118 -3.71 -2.73 2.58
C PHE A 118 -4.17 -2.90 4.02
N ARG A 119 -3.27 -2.70 4.99
CA ARG A 119 -3.62 -2.82 6.40
C ARG A 119 -4.57 -1.73 6.85
N TYR A 120 -4.32 -0.49 6.46
CA TYR A 120 -5.16 0.65 6.78
C TYR A 120 -6.57 0.48 6.19
N PHE A 121 -6.68 0.10 4.92
CA PHE A 121 -7.97 -0.18 4.28
C PHE A 121 -8.75 -1.28 5.00
N ALA A 122 -8.08 -2.36 5.38
CA ALA A 122 -8.73 -3.44 6.10
C ALA A 122 -9.17 -3.03 7.52
N ASP A 123 -8.36 -2.25 8.24
CA ASP A 123 -8.71 -1.76 9.59
C ASP A 123 -9.85 -0.73 9.54
N GLN A 124 -9.96 0.03 8.44
CA GLN A 124 -11.01 1.02 8.23
C GLN A 124 -12.30 0.44 7.61
N GLY A 125 -12.34 -0.85 7.29
CA GLY A 125 -13.51 -1.45 6.64
C GLY A 125 -13.79 -0.86 5.26
N VAL A 126 -12.75 -0.56 4.48
CA VAL A 126 -12.89 -0.19 3.07
C VAL A 126 -13.56 -1.32 2.31
N GLU A 127 -14.56 -1.00 1.50
CA GLU A 127 -15.35 -1.97 0.73
C GLU A 127 -14.72 -2.27 -0.62
N VAL A 128 -14.12 -1.25 -1.26
CA VAL A 128 -13.41 -1.38 -2.53
C VAL A 128 -12.10 -0.57 -2.51
N GLY A 129 -10.98 -1.21 -2.81
CA GLY A 129 -9.68 -0.58 -2.98
C GLY A 129 -9.34 -0.31 -4.44
N ILE A 130 -8.89 0.89 -4.78
CA ILE A 130 -8.33 1.24 -6.09
C ILE A 130 -6.81 1.23 -5.95
N LEU A 131 -6.12 0.35 -6.67
CA LEU A 131 -4.69 0.13 -6.55
C LEU A 131 -4.01 0.47 -7.87
N GLU A 132 -3.15 1.48 -7.88
CA GLU A 132 -2.29 1.88 -9.01
C GLU A 132 -0.83 1.42 -8.83
#